data_AF-A0A8K0XSV4-F1
#
_entry.id   AF-A0A8K0XSV4-F1
#
_cell.length_a   1.000
_cell.length_b   1.000
_cell.length_c   1.000
_cell.angle_alpha   90.00
_cell.angle_beta   90.00
_cell.angle_gamma   90.00
#
_symmetry.space_group_name_H-M   'P 1'
#
loop_
_entity.id
_entity.type
_entity.pdbx_description
1 polymer ?
#
loop_
_entity_poly.entity_id
_entity_poly.type
_entity_poly.pdbx_seq_one_letter_code
_entity_poly.pdbx_strand_id
1 'polypeptide(L)'
;MHSLHHIYAGDAVYAPPVLRAPSPSSSIGTDYGQDETSNLDRALTDEEFRAKVEKDLQLNQLCKAELDASNDPLLPRAMHPSAEKALHTQVLMNLRAEVRKLQEDEIFERRLHQNLQAAEEQQPSSGDIDAIMRSMMGNIAESSRAPTEPAGSPLPIVSPVPSNASLVGAFAIGSNSDDTSTTSASKRPSKTRTKGKSKRT
;
A
#
# COMPACT_ATOMS: atom_id res chain seq x y z
N MET A 1 -3.96 -51.98 -32.04
CA MET A 1 -4.46 -52.90 -30.99
C MET A 1 -4.77 -52.03 -29.78
N HIS A 2 -6.02 -51.63 -29.57
CA HIS A 2 -6.41 -50.71 -28.50
C HIS A 2 -6.79 -51.53 -27.25
N SER A 3 -6.06 -51.39 -26.15
CA SER A 3 -6.45 -52.02 -24.87
C SER A 3 -7.56 -51.20 -24.21
N LEU A 4 -8.72 -51.82 -24.03
CA LEU A 4 -9.81 -51.28 -23.23
C LEU A 4 -9.45 -51.43 -21.75
N HIS A 5 -9.12 -50.33 -21.08
CA HIS A 5 -8.98 -50.30 -19.63
C HIS A 5 -10.36 -50.45 -18.98
N HIS A 6 -10.55 -51.55 -18.25
CA HIS A 6 -11.76 -51.84 -17.49
C HIS A 6 -11.74 -50.99 -16.21
N ILE A 7 -12.68 -50.07 -16.07
CA ILE A 7 -12.82 -49.19 -14.90
C ILE A 7 -13.67 -49.93 -13.85
N TYR A 8 -13.10 -50.19 -12.67
CA TYR A 8 -13.79 -50.84 -11.54
C TYR A 8 -14.63 -49.82 -10.76
N ALA A 9 -15.88 -50.16 -10.44
CA ALA A 9 -16.88 -49.25 -9.86
C ALA A 9 -16.60 -48.73 -8.42
N GLY A 10 -15.42 -49.00 -7.86
CA GLY A 10 -15.00 -48.54 -6.54
C GLY A 10 -13.74 -47.66 -6.56
N ASP A 11 -13.19 -47.37 -7.73
CA ASP A 11 -12.03 -46.49 -7.85
C ASP A 11 -12.49 -45.03 -7.79
N ALA A 12 -11.82 -44.20 -6.99
CA ALA A 12 -12.13 -42.78 -6.93
C ALA A 12 -11.94 -42.21 -8.35
N VAL A 13 -12.95 -41.54 -8.89
CA VAL A 13 -12.85 -40.87 -10.19
C VAL A 13 -11.77 -39.80 -10.05
N TYR A 14 -10.53 -40.15 -10.39
CA TYR A 14 -9.43 -39.21 -10.41
C TYR A 14 -9.87 -38.03 -11.26
N ALA A 15 -9.65 -36.82 -10.74
CA ALA A 15 -9.92 -35.60 -11.50
C ALA A 15 -9.26 -35.73 -12.88
N PRO A 16 -9.95 -35.33 -13.97
CA PRO A 16 -9.36 -35.33 -15.30
C PRO A 16 -7.97 -34.69 -15.24
N PRO A 17 -6.93 -35.31 -15.82
CA PRO A 17 -5.57 -34.78 -15.73
C PRO A 17 -5.57 -33.34 -16.23
N VAL A 18 -5.18 -32.42 -15.34
CA VAL A 18 -5.09 -31.00 -15.66
C VAL A 18 -4.05 -30.87 -16.76
N LEU A 19 -4.50 -30.65 -18.00
CA LEU A 19 -3.66 -30.33 -19.14
C LEU A 19 -3.05 -28.95 -18.90
N ARG A 20 -1.95 -28.91 -18.15
CA ARG A 20 -1.15 -27.69 -18.03
C ARG A 20 -0.53 -27.42 -19.39
N ALA A 21 -0.54 -26.15 -19.80
CA ALA A 21 0.28 -25.72 -20.91
C ALA A 21 1.73 -26.20 -20.68
N PRO A 22 2.43 -26.67 -21.72
CA PRO A 22 3.84 -27.02 -21.58
C PRO A 22 4.57 -25.84 -20.94
N SER A 23 5.45 -26.11 -19.98
CA SER A 23 6.30 -25.08 -19.38
C SER A 23 6.98 -24.32 -20.52
N PRO A 24 7.09 -22.98 -20.43
CA PRO A 24 7.73 -22.20 -21.48
C PRO A 24 9.10 -22.80 -21.82
N SER A 25 9.33 -23.18 -23.08
CA SER A 25 10.65 -23.66 -23.55
C SER A 25 11.75 -22.60 -23.45
N SER A 26 11.39 -21.37 -23.03
CA SER A 26 12.31 -20.26 -22.82
C SER A 26 13.27 -20.43 -21.64
N SER A 27 13.23 -21.55 -20.89
CA SER A 27 14.11 -21.80 -19.74
C SER A 27 15.52 -22.30 -20.10
N ILE A 28 15.84 -22.48 -21.39
CA ILE A 28 17.15 -22.99 -21.87
C ILE A 28 17.98 -21.94 -22.61
N GLY A 29 17.44 -20.73 -22.82
CA GLY A 29 18.11 -19.62 -23.48
C GLY A 29 18.43 -18.45 -22.55
N THR A 30 18.90 -18.72 -21.32
CA THR A 30 19.47 -17.64 -20.52
C THR A 30 20.80 -17.25 -21.15
N ASP A 31 20.74 -16.24 -22.03
CA ASP A 31 21.92 -15.51 -22.47
C ASP A 31 22.48 -14.80 -21.24
N TYR A 32 23.37 -15.48 -20.52
CA TYR A 32 24.17 -14.83 -19.49
C TYR A 32 24.91 -13.67 -20.17
N GLY A 33 24.79 -12.48 -19.60
CA GLY A 33 25.46 -11.28 -20.10
C GLY A 33 26.98 -11.46 -20.11
N GLN A 34 27.68 -10.43 -20.58
CA GLN A 34 29.14 -10.41 -20.49
C GLN A 34 29.59 -10.59 -19.03
N ASP A 35 30.72 -11.26 -18.84
CA ASP A 35 31.33 -11.45 -17.53
C ASP A 35 31.57 -10.09 -16.85
N GLU A 36 30.90 -9.86 -15.73
CA GLU A 36 31.03 -8.63 -14.92
C GLU A 36 32.17 -8.73 -13.90
N THR A 37 32.95 -9.82 -13.90
CA THR A 37 34.11 -9.99 -13.01
C THR A 37 35.18 -8.95 -13.34
N SER A 38 35.46 -8.05 -12.40
CA SER A 38 36.44 -6.99 -12.62
C SER A 38 37.87 -7.54 -12.70
N ASN A 39 38.79 -6.82 -13.36
CA ASN A 39 40.20 -7.21 -13.42
C ASN A 39 40.86 -7.28 -12.03
N LEU A 40 40.33 -6.53 -11.06
CA LEU A 40 40.78 -6.58 -9.66
C LEU A 40 40.33 -7.87 -8.98
N ASP A 41 39.13 -8.35 -9.30
CA ASP A 41 38.59 -9.60 -8.73
C ASP A 41 39.37 -10.83 -9.20
N ARG A 42 39.87 -10.81 -10.44
CA ARG A 42 40.75 -11.86 -10.97
C ARG A 42 42.12 -11.92 -10.30
N ALA A 43 42.54 -10.84 -9.65
CA ALA A 43 43.81 -10.77 -8.93
C ALA A 43 43.68 -11.18 -7.46
N LEU A 44 42.46 -11.30 -6.93
CA LEU A 44 42.20 -11.77 -5.57
C LEU A 44 42.38 -13.28 -5.47
N THR A 45 42.74 -13.73 -4.28
CA THR A 45 42.64 -15.16 -3.94
C THR A 45 41.18 -15.58 -3.80
N ASP A 46 40.88 -16.86 -3.98
CA ASP A 46 39.52 -17.40 -3.87
C ASP A 46 38.86 -17.06 -2.52
N GLU A 47 39.64 -17.05 -1.44
CA GLU A 47 39.16 -16.70 -0.09
C GLU A 47 38.77 -15.22 0.01
N GLU A 48 39.58 -14.33 -0.53
CA GLU A 48 39.31 -12.88 -0.54
C GLU A 48 38.13 -12.54 -1.43
N PHE A 49 38.05 -13.17 -2.61
CA PHE A 49 36.91 -12.99 -3.51
C PHE A 49 35.61 -13.47 -2.84
N ARG A 50 35.63 -14.64 -2.20
CA ARG A 50 34.48 -15.15 -1.45
C ARG A 50 34.05 -14.19 -0.33
N ALA A 51 35.01 -13.69 0.46
CA ALA A 51 34.73 -12.75 1.54
C ALA A 51 34.14 -11.43 1.02
N LYS A 52 34.62 -10.95 -0.14
CA LYS A 52 34.06 -9.78 -0.84
C LYS A 52 32.61 -10.04 -1.26
N VAL A 53 32.35 -11.16 -1.94
CA VAL A 53 31.01 -11.53 -2.42
C VAL A 53 30.04 -11.70 -1.24
N GLU A 54 30.45 -12.37 -0.17
CA GLU A 54 29.60 -12.56 1.02
C GLU A 54 29.26 -11.24 1.69
N LYS A 55 30.22 -10.31 1.74
CA LYS A 55 30.00 -8.94 2.24
C LYS A 55 29.02 -8.17 1.34
N ASP A 56 29.17 -8.27 0.03
CA ASP A 56 28.34 -7.56 -0.95
C ASP A 56 26.90 -8.11 -0.96
N LEU A 57 26.73 -9.43 -0.76
CA LEU A 57 25.41 -10.07 -0.62
C LEU A 57 24.74 -9.77 0.72
N GLN A 58 25.49 -9.31 1.73
CA GLN A 58 24.99 -8.95 3.05
C GLN A 58 24.20 -10.08 3.76
N LEU A 59 24.46 -11.34 3.43
CA LEU A 59 23.70 -12.49 3.93
C LEU A 59 23.72 -12.63 5.46
N ASN A 60 24.79 -12.15 6.09
CA ASN A 60 24.97 -12.18 7.54
C ASN A 60 24.53 -10.88 8.25
N GLN A 61 23.98 -9.91 7.52
CA GLN A 61 23.44 -8.70 8.12
C GLN A 61 21.99 -8.94 8.54
N LEU A 62 21.68 -8.56 9.79
CA LEU A 62 20.31 -8.62 10.30
C LEU A 62 19.41 -7.75 9.45
N CYS A 63 18.27 -8.31 9.05
CA CYS A 63 17.25 -7.53 8.35
C CYS A 63 16.72 -6.42 9.28
N LYS A 64 16.17 -5.34 8.71
CA LYS A 64 15.57 -4.25 9.48
C LYS A 64 14.56 -4.76 10.52
N ALA A 65 13.71 -5.72 10.12
CA ALA A 65 12.74 -6.31 11.03
C ALA A 65 13.40 -7.07 12.21
N GLU A 66 14.55 -7.72 11.98
CA GLU A 66 15.29 -8.43 13.02
C GLU A 66 16.03 -7.46 13.95
N LEU A 67 16.58 -6.37 13.41
CA LEU A 67 17.13 -5.27 14.19
C LEU A 67 16.07 -4.64 15.09
N ASP A 68 14.88 -4.37 14.53
CA ASP A 68 13.76 -3.82 15.26
C ASP A 68 13.27 -4.78 16.35
N ALA A 69 13.23 -6.08 16.08
CA ALA A 69 12.86 -7.12 17.04
C ALA A 69 13.92 -7.35 18.13
N SER A 70 15.20 -7.03 17.85
CA SER A 70 16.29 -7.14 18.83
C SER A 70 16.30 -5.98 19.82
N ASN A 71 15.62 -4.87 19.53
CA ASN A 71 15.51 -3.74 20.44
C ASN A 71 14.59 -4.08 21.63
N ASP A 72 14.98 -3.66 22.83
CA ASP A 72 14.14 -3.82 24.02
C ASP A 72 12.84 -3.03 23.83
N PRO A 73 11.65 -3.66 23.94
CA PRO A 73 10.38 -2.96 23.80
C PRO A 73 10.14 -1.93 24.92
N LEU A 74 10.87 -2.00 26.03
CA LEU A 74 10.72 -1.09 27.15
C LEU A 74 11.40 0.25 26.90
N LEU A 75 10.65 1.32 27.09
CA LEU A 75 11.22 2.67 27.08
C LEU A 75 12.17 2.85 28.28
N PRO A 76 13.32 3.51 28.08
CA PRO A 76 14.25 3.76 29.17
C PRO A 76 13.57 4.60 30.26
N ARG A 77 13.74 4.18 31.52
CA ARG A 77 13.18 4.91 32.67
C ARG A 77 13.84 6.28 32.78
N ALA A 78 13.03 7.33 32.71
CA ALA A 78 13.50 8.70 32.91
C ALA A 78 14.02 8.88 34.35
N MET A 79 15.17 9.55 34.50
CA MET A 79 15.79 9.77 35.83
C MET A 79 15.12 10.87 36.65
N HIS A 80 14.39 11.78 35.99
CA HIS A 80 13.75 12.93 36.62
C HIS A 80 12.25 12.98 36.30
N PRO A 81 11.41 13.43 37.24
CA PRO A 81 9.95 13.46 37.05
C PRO A 81 9.51 14.42 35.92
N SER A 82 10.28 15.46 35.62
CA SER A 82 10.02 16.34 34.47
C SER A 82 10.27 15.64 33.13
N ALA A 83 11.36 14.87 33.05
CA ALA A 83 11.69 14.08 31.87
C ALA A 83 10.68 12.94 31.64
N GLU A 84 10.17 12.34 32.72
CA GLU A 84 9.11 11.33 32.65
C GLU A 84 7.81 11.89 32.06
N LYS A 85 7.38 13.08 32.52
CA LYS A 85 6.22 13.78 31.95
C LYS A 85 6.41 14.10 30.47
N ALA A 86 7.59 14.58 30.08
CA ALA A 86 7.91 14.87 28.69
C ALA A 86 7.86 13.62 27.81
N LEU A 87 8.49 12.51 28.25
CA LEU A 87 8.46 11.23 27.58
C LEU A 87 7.02 10.73 27.41
N HIS A 88 6.22 10.78 28.48
CA HIS A 88 4.82 10.39 28.45
C HIS A 88 4.00 11.21 27.44
N THR A 89 4.17 12.53 27.42
CA THR A 89 3.49 13.38 26.44
C THR A 89 3.90 13.07 25.00
N GLN A 90 5.18 12.78 24.77
CA GLN A 90 5.70 12.40 23.45
C GLN A 90 5.11 11.06 22.99
N VAL A 91 5.07 10.06 23.87
CA VAL A 91 4.47 8.74 23.59
C VAL A 91 3.00 8.89 23.22
N LEU A 92 2.23 9.67 23.98
CA LEU A 92 0.82 9.92 23.67
C LEU A 92 0.62 10.66 22.34
N MET A 93 1.50 11.61 22.01
CA MET A 93 1.44 12.33 20.74
C MET A 93 1.71 11.38 19.56
N ASN A 94 2.75 10.54 19.66
CA ASN A 94 3.08 9.54 18.65
C ASN A 94 1.94 8.53 18.48
N LEU A 95 1.38 8.02 19.58
CA LEU A 95 0.25 7.09 19.53
C LEU A 95 -0.95 7.70 18.81
N ARG A 96 -1.29 8.96 19.11
CA ARG A 96 -2.39 9.67 18.42
C ARG A 96 -2.12 9.87 16.93
N ALA A 97 -0.87 10.10 16.54
CA ALA A 97 -0.48 10.23 15.15
C ALA A 97 -0.62 8.90 14.39
N GLU A 98 -0.12 7.80 14.96
CA GLU A 98 -0.23 6.47 14.36
C GLU A 98 -1.68 5.99 14.26
N VAL A 99 -2.50 6.23 15.30
CA VAL A 99 -3.94 5.92 15.24
C VAL A 99 -4.62 6.70 14.10
N ARG A 100 -4.27 7.98 13.91
CA ARG A 100 -4.82 8.77 12.80
C ARG A 100 -4.41 8.20 11.45
N LYS A 101 -3.14 7.83 11.30
CA LYS A 101 -2.63 7.20 10.08
C LYS A 101 -3.37 5.90 9.77
N LEU A 102 -3.57 5.03 10.76
CA LEU A 102 -4.35 3.80 10.58
C LEU A 102 -5.80 4.07 10.17
N GLN A 103 -6.43 5.12 10.70
CA GLN A 103 -7.76 5.53 10.28
C GLN A 103 -7.78 6.03 8.82
N GLU A 104 -6.77 6.79 8.41
CA GLU A 104 -6.60 7.25 7.02
C GLU A 104 -6.37 6.07 6.07
N ASP A 105 -5.53 5.11 6.46
CA ASP A 105 -5.26 3.88 5.72
C ASP A 105 -6.53 3.03 5.58
N GLU A 106 -7.33 2.86 6.65
CA GLU A 106 -8.61 2.13 6.58
C GLU A 106 -9.61 2.79 5.61
N ILE A 107 -9.70 4.13 5.64
CA ILE A 107 -10.55 4.87 4.70
C ILE A 107 -10.05 4.70 3.26
N PHE A 108 -8.73 4.72 3.07
CA PHE A 108 -8.11 4.52 1.77
C PHE A 108 -8.40 3.12 1.22
N GLU A 109 -8.16 2.07 2.01
CA GLU A 109 -8.44 0.69 1.62
C GLU A 109 -9.92 0.48 1.31
N ARG A 110 -10.83 1.03 2.14
CA ARG A 110 -12.27 0.94 1.89
C ARG A 110 -12.66 1.59 0.57
N ARG A 111 -12.11 2.77 0.24
CA ARG A 111 -12.35 3.44 -1.05
C ARG A 111 -11.75 2.66 -2.21
N LEU A 112 -10.56 2.09 -2.03
CA LEU A 112 -9.90 1.28 -3.05
C LEU A 112 -10.76 0.06 -3.41
N HIS A 113 -11.27 -0.67 -2.41
CA HIS A 113 -12.16 -1.81 -2.64
C HIS A 113 -13.50 -1.43 -3.26
N GLN A 114 -14.10 -0.30 -2.87
CA GLN A 114 -15.33 0.20 -3.49
C GLN A 114 -15.13 0.54 -4.97
N ASN A 115 -14.02 1.21 -5.31
CA ASN A 115 -13.73 1.57 -6.70
C ASN A 115 -13.38 0.35 -7.56
N LEU A 116 -12.73 -0.66 -6.98
CA LEU A 116 -12.45 -1.92 -7.69
C LEU A 116 -13.74 -2.65 -8.07
N GLN A 117 -14.73 -2.69 -7.15
CA GLN A 117 -16.05 -3.26 -7.42
C GLN A 117 -16.86 -2.43 -8.41
N ALA A 118 -16.74 -1.10 -8.39
CA ALA A 118 -17.38 -0.23 -9.37
C ALA A 118 -16.78 -0.35 -10.78
N ALA A 119 -15.49 -0.72 -10.89
CA ALA A 119 -14.87 -1.00 -12.19
C ALA A 119 -15.29 -2.36 -12.77
N GLU A 120 -15.71 -3.31 -11.91
CA GLU A 120 -16.32 -4.58 -12.31
C GLU A 120 -17.85 -4.49 -12.47
N GLU A 121 -18.48 -3.31 -12.29
CA GLU A 121 -19.88 -3.14 -12.67
C GLU A 121 -20.02 -3.45 -14.16
N GLN A 122 -20.56 -4.66 -14.40
CA GLN A 122 -21.00 -5.18 -15.66
C GLN A 122 -21.67 -4.04 -16.43
N GLN A 123 -21.10 -3.66 -17.59
CA GLN A 123 -21.78 -2.75 -18.51
C GLN A 123 -23.24 -3.20 -18.57
N PRO A 124 -24.23 -2.30 -18.41
CA PRO A 124 -25.63 -2.67 -18.50
C PRO A 124 -25.89 -3.17 -19.92
N SER A 125 -25.69 -4.48 -20.11
CA SER A 125 -25.92 -5.22 -21.33
C SER A 125 -27.41 -5.48 -21.38
N SER A 126 -28.18 -4.44 -21.70
CA SER A 126 -29.55 -4.61 -22.13
C SER A 126 -29.51 -5.38 -23.45
N GLY A 127 -29.84 -6.67 -23.42
CA GLY A 127 -30.02 -7.47 -24.64
C GLY A 127 -31.25 -7.04 -25.47
N ASP A 128 -32.02 -6.09 -24.96
CA ASP A 128 -33.19 -5.52 -25.62
C ASP A 128 -32.83 -4.17 -26.25
N ILE A 129 -32.72 -4.17 -27.58
CA ILE A 129 -32.41 -2.99 -28.40
C ILE A 129 -33.55 -1.97 -28.29
N ASP A 130 -34.80 -2.41 -28.13
CA ASP A 130 -35.95 -1.51 -28.01
C ASP A 130 -35.93 -0.74 -26.68
N ALA A 131 -35.46 -1.36 -25.60
CA ALA A 131 -35.25 -0.69 -24.32
C ALA A 131 -34.15 0.38 -24.41
N ILE A 132 -33.08 0.11 -25.15
CA ILE A 132 -32.00 1.08 -25.40
C ILE A 132 -32.52 2.25 -26.24
N MET A 133 -33.23 1.97 -27.34
CA MET A 133 -33.81 3.02 -28.20
C MET A 133 -34.82 3.87 -27.44
N ARG A 134 -35.66 3.27 -26.60
CA ARG A 134 -36.64 3.98 -25.76
C ARG A 134 -35.96 4.86 -24.71
N SER A 135 -34.86 4.39 -24.12
CA SER A 135 -34.03 5.18 -23.20
C SER A 135 -33.35 6.36 -23.88
N MET A 136 -32.86 6.17 -25.12
CA MET A 136 -32.26 7.26 -25.92
C MET A 136 -33.27 8.28 -26.45
N MET A 137 -34.53 7.88 -26.63
CA MET A 137 -35.58 8.79 -27.10
C MET A 137 -36.11 9.76 -26.04
N GLY A 138 -35.68 9.63 -24.78
CA GLY A 138 -36.07 10.52 -23.68
C GLY A 138 -37.55 10.35 -23.32
N ASN A 139 -37.84 10.18 -22.04
CA ASN A 139 -39.23 10.11 -21.58
C ASN A 139 -39.88 11.50 -21.71
N ILE A 140 -40.66 11.73 -22.77
CA ILE A 140 -41.42 12.99 -22.99
C ILE A 140 -42.83 12.94 -22.34
N ALA A 141 -43.20 11.86 -21.67
CA ALA A 141 -44.36 11.82 -20.78
C ALA A 141 -43.79 11.70 -19.37
N GLU A 142 -43.65 12.76 -18.59
CA GLU A 142 -44.74 13.44 -17.88
C GLU A 142 -44.34 14.90 -17.57
N SER A 143 -44.70 15.83 -18.46
CA SER A 143 -44.72 17.27 -18.15
C SER A 143 -46.14 17.78 -18.34
N SER A 144 -47.03 17.43 -17.42
CA SER A 144 -48.38 18.00 -17.36
C SER A 144 -49.07 17.68 -16.03
N ARG A 145 -48.85 18.51 -15.01
CA ARG A 145 -49.95 18.89 -14.11
C ARG A 145 -49.70 20.25 -13.48
N ALA A 146 -50.43 21.24 -14.00
CA ALA A 146 -50.58 22.58 -13.46
C ALA A 146 -51.79 22.61 -12.48
N PRO A 147 -52.15 23.76 -11.87
CA PRO A 147 -52.26 23.96 -10.43
C PRO A 147 -53.71 23.96 -9.91
N THR A 148 -53.91 23.76 -8.61
CA THR A 148 -55.16 24.15 -7.92
C THR A 148 -54.94 24.30 -6.41
N GLU A 149 -54.87 25.56 -5.96
CA GLU A 149 -55.30 26.00 -4.63
C GLU A 149 -56.85 26.08 -4.59
N PRO A 150 -57.57 25.97 -3.44
CA PRO A 150 -57.36 26.87 -2.29
C PRO A 150 -57.66 26.35 -0.85
N ALA A 151 -57.14 27.12 0.10
CA ALA A 151 -57.68 27.47 1.43
C ALA A 151 -57.91 26.39 2.51
N GLY A 152 -57.19 26.53 3.63
CA GLY A 152 -57.62 26.02 4.93
C GLY A 152 -56.49 25.76 5.95
N SER A 153 -56.08 26.77 6.69
CA SER A 153 -55.41 26.62 8.00
C SER A 153 -56.41 26.05 9.04
N PRO A 154 -56.03 25.24 10.05
CA PRO A 154 -55.15 25.67 11.15
C PRO A 154 -54.11 24.63 11.67
N LEU A 155 -53.07 25.15 12.34
CA LEU A 155 -52.05 24.46 13.17
C LEU A 155 -52.62 24.05 14.56
N PRO A 156 -51.86 23.44 15.52
CA PRO A 156 -50.53 22.78 15.47
C PRO A 156 -50.54 21.36 16.14
N ILE A 157 -49.42 20.62 16.12
CA ILE A 157 -48.76 19.98 17.30
C ILE A 157 -47.61 19.04 16.88
N VAL A 158 -46.40 19.46 17.28
CA VAL A 158 -45.23 18.73 17.83
C VAL A 158 -44.41 17.77 16.93
N SER A 159 -43.14 18.18 16.75
CA SER A 159 -41.96 17.48 16.20
C SER A 159 -41.58 16.19 16.98
N PRO A 160 -40.66 15.35 16.45
CA PRO A 160 -39.22 15.65 16.62
C PRO A 160 -38.33 15.43 15.39
N VAL A 161 -37.26 16.23 15.39
CA VAL A 161 -36.08 16.34 14.51
C VAL A 161 -35.20 15.07 14.59
N PRO A 162 -34.59 14.57 13.50
CA PRO A 162 -33.20 14.94 13.12
C PRO A 162 -33.04 15.00 11.56
N SER A 163 -32.04 15.61 10.91
CA SER A 163 -30.64 15.90 11.20
C SER A 163 -30.17 17.08 10.33
N ASN A 164 -29.25 17.87 10.87
CA ASN A 164 -28.45 18.86 10.15
C ASN A 164 -27.53 18.19 9.12
N ALA A 165 -27.55 18.64 7.88
CA ALA A 165 -26.40 18.60 6.99
C ALA A 165 -26.52 19.68 5.91
N SER A 166 -25.98 20.86 6.20
CA SER A 166 -25.31 21.66 5.17
C SER A 166 -24.39 22.68 5.84
N LEU A 167 -23.08 22.46 5.73
CA LEU A 167 -22.14 23.57 5.68
C LEU A 167 -21.22 23.36 4.48
N VAL A 168 -21.44 24.25 3.54
CA VAL A 168 -20.62 24.60 2.38
C VAL A 168 -19.18 24.86 2.83
N GLY A 169 -18.21 24.26 2.13
CA GLY A 169 -16.79 24.46 2.41
C GLY A 169 -15.89 24.11 1.22
N ALA A 170 -15.80 25.05 0.28
CA ALA A 170 -14.68 25.34 -0.61
C ALA A 170 -13.74 24.21 -1.06
N PHE A 171 -13.86 23.83 -2.34
CA PHE A 171 -12.80 23.17 -3.09
C PHE A 171 -11.71 24.19 -3.44
N ALA A 172 -10.52 24.01 -2.88
CA ALA A 172 -9.30 24.63 -3.37
C ALA A 172 -8.47 23.56 -4.10
N ILE A 173 -8.44 23.67 -5.44
CA ILE A 173 -7.54 22.92 -6.31
C ILE A 173 -6.17 23.58 -6.18
N GLY A 174 -5.27 22.94 -5.43
CA GLY A 174 -3.86 23.32 -5.35
C GLY A 174 -3.03 22.42 -6.24
N SER A 175 -2.85 22.82 -7.50
CA SER A 175 -1.70 22.42 -8.32
C SER A 175 -0.43 22.93 -7.65
N ASN A 176 0.54 22.05 -7.41
CA ASN A 176 1.94 22.43 -7.26
C ASN A 176 2.78 21.32 -7.93
N SER A 177 2.96 21.48 -9.23
CA SER A 177 4.21 21.16 -9.90
C SER A 177 5.27 22.13 -9.39
N ASP A 178 6.41 21.62 -8.93
CA ASP A 178 7.70 22.23 -9.26
C ASP A 178 8.83 21.26 -8.88
N ASP A 179 9.43 20.73 -9.94
CA ASP A 179 10.79 20.22 -9.97
C ASP A 179 11.75 21.26 -9.38
N THR A 180 12.60 20.87 -8.44
CA THR A 180 13.91 21.52 -8.31
C THR A 180 14.94 20.56 -7.76
N SER A 181 15.67 19.95 -8.70
CA SER A 181 16.98 19.36 -8.44
C SER A 181 17.94 20.43 -7.92
N THR A 182 18.48 20.26 -6.72
CA THR A 182 19.70 20.96 -6.30
C THR A 182 20.67 20.00 -5.62
N THR A 183 21.71 19.65 -6.36
CA THR A 183 22.93 19.03 -5.88
C THR A 183 23.78 20.07 -5.15
N SER A 184 24.25 19.81 -3.92
CA SER A 184 25.43 20.52 -3.39
C SER A 184 26.21 19.74 -2.31
N ALA A 185 27.42 19.35 -2.73
CA ALA A 185 28.71 19.42 -2.04
C ALA A 185 28.83 19.13 -0.52
N SER A 186 29.33 17.92 -0.24
CA SER A 186 30.62 17.63 0.43
C SER A 186 31.22 18.71 1.35
N LYS A 187 31.26 18.45 2.67
CA LYS A 187 32.21 19.05 3.61
C LYS A 187 32.76 18.01 4.60
N ARG A 188 34.10 17.90 4.58
CA ARG A 188 34.99 17.09 5.44
C ARG A 188 34.76 17.31 6.95
N PRO A 189 35.03 16.29 7.80
CA PRO A 189 35.22 16.48 9.23
C PRO A 189 36.61 17.04 9.58
N SER A 190 36.67 17.96 10.54
CA SER A 190 37.91 18.49 11.12
C SER A 190 38.41 17.60 12.26
N LYS A 191 39.63 17.07 12.07
CA LYS A 191 40.47 16.51 13.13
C LYS A 191 40.83 17.60 14.13
N THR A 192 40.55 17.39 15.42
CA THR A 192 41.27 18.06 16.51
C THR A 192 42.06 17.03 17.30
N ARG A 193 43.36 17.34 17.48
CA ARG A 193 44.37 16.52 18.16
C ARG A 193 45.06 17.43 19.16
N THR A 194 44.91 17.20 20.46
CA THR A 194 45.74 17.78 21.54
C THR A 194 45.83 16.73 22.66
N LYS A 195 46.93 15.96 22.74
CA LYS A 195 48.13 16.17 23.58
C LYS A 195 47.86 16.35 25.08
N GLY A 196 48.24 15.32 25.86
CA GLY A 196 49.32 15.47 26.84
C GLY A 196 49.01 15.33 28.35
N LYS A 197 49.67 14.33 28.95
CA LYS A 197 50.28 14.29 30.31
C LYS A 197 49.38 14.47 31.55
N SER A 198 49.37 13.46 32.43
CA SER A 198 50.34 13.41 33.55
C SER A 198 50.20 12.16 34.42
N LYS A 199 51.35 11.76 34.95
CA LYS A 199 51.67 10.62 35.81
C LYS A 199 51.82 11.14 37.25
N ARG A 200 51.26 10.42 38.23
CA ARG A 200 51.61 10.48 39.67
C ARG A 200 50.97 9.23 40.29
N THR A 201 51.74 8.16 40.57
CA THR A 201 52.43 7.88 41.84
C THR A 201 51.59 8.25 43.04
#